data_AF-A0A915CV48-F1
#
_entry.id   AF-A0A915CV48-F1
#
_cell.length_a   1.000
_cell.length_b   1.000
_cell.length_c   1.000
_cell.angle_alpha   90.00
_cell.angle_beta   90.00
_cell.angle_gamma   90.00
#
_symmetry.space_group_name_H-M   'P 1'
#
loop_
_entity.id
_entity.type
_entity.pdbx_description
1 polymer ?
#
loop_
_entity_poly.entity_id
_entity_poly.type
_entity_poly.pdbx_seq_one_letter_code
_entity_poly.pdbx_strand_id
1 'polypeptide(L)'
;MLYDCFSKFGSVVTVNISHKLDTGYPTLYGYATFSSPNEASKFLLSGPHVVDGKEISIMTLDERQAPEKIGTSVAVSSQKSKKS
;
A
#
# COMPACT_ATOMS: atom_id res chain seq x y z
N MET A 1 1.32 -7.69 -9.39
CA MET A 1 2.30 -7.66 -8.27
C MET A 1 2.30 -6.27 -7.68
N LEU A 2 2.15 -6.14 -6.36
CA LEU A 2 2.01 -4.83 -5.70
C LEU A 2 3.23 -3.93 -5.94
N TYR A 3 4.44 -4.49 -5.86
CA TYR A 3 5.71 -3.79 -6.12
C TYR A 3 5.74 -3.05 -7.46
N ASP A 4 5.28 -3.67 -8.55
CA ASP A 4 5.28 -3.06 -9.88
C ASP A 4 4.39 -1.81 -9.94
N CYS A 5 3.26 -1.83 -9.22
CA CYS A 5 2.41 -0.65 -9.10
C CYS A 5 3.13 0.49 -8.38
N PHE A 6 3.78 0.23 -7.24
CA PHE A 6 4.50 1.27 -6.51
C PHE A 6 5.73 1.77 -7.27
N SER A 7 6.45 0.87 -7.95
CA SER A 7 7.66 1.18 -8.70
C SER A 7 7.42 2.15 -9.86
N LYS A 8 6.18 2.31 -10.33
CA LYS A 8 5.80 3.31 -11.35
C LYS A 8 5.79 4.75 -10.83
N PHE A 9 5.70 4.92 -9.52
CA PHE A 9 5.59 6.24 -8.88
C PHE A 9 6.87 6.67 -8.17
N GLY A 10 7.75 5.72 -7.88
CA GLY A 10 9.07 6.01 -7.33
C GLY A 10 9.86 4.78 -6.91
N SER A 11 10.96 5.02 -6.20
CA SER A 11 11.89 4.02 -5.71
C SER A 11 11.38 3.38 -4.42
N VAL A 12 10.94 2.12 -4.53
CA VAL A 12 10.40 1.32 -3.43
C VAL A 12 11.55 0.59 -2.75
N VAL A 13 11.71 0.81 -1.45
CA VAL A 13 12.73 0.18 -0.60
C VAL A 13 12.30 -1.23 -0.22
N THR A 14 11.08 -1.36 0.33
CA THR A 14 10.55 -2.65 0.78
C THR A 14 9.04 -2.68 0.63
N VAL A 15 8.49 -3.88 0.40
CA VAL A 15 7.05 -4.13 0.32
C VAL A 15 6.73 -5.33 1.18
N ASN A 16 5.94 -5.11 2.22
CA ASN A 16 5.44 -6.15 3.10
C ASN A 16 3.94 -6.30 2.87
N ILE A 17 3.51 -7.55 2.71
CA ILE A 17 2.10 -7.88 2.47
C ILE A 17 1.72 -8.96 3.47
N SER A 18 0.72 -8.65 4.28
CA SER A 18 0.15 -9.54 5.29
C SER A 18 -1.29 -9.88 4.93
N HIS A 19 -1.58 -11.17 4.81
CA HIS A 19 -2.93 -11.65 4.58
C HIS A 19 -3.60 -11.83 5.94
N LYS A 20 -4.62 -11.02 6.23
CA LYS A 20 -5.38 -11.18 7.47
C LYS A 20 -6.47 -12.23 7.24
N LEU A 21 -6.31 -13.38 7.89
CA LEU A 21 -7.24 -14.52 7.86
C LEU A 21 -8.34 -14.38 8.93
N ASP A 22 -8.99 -13.22 9.01
CA ASP A 22 -9.88 -12.93 10.15
C ASP A 22 -11.25 -13.61 10.03
N THR A 23 -11.85 -13.70 8.83
CA THR A 23 -13.29 -14.04 8.71
C THR A 23 -13.69 -14.74 7.40
N GLY A 24 -12.84 -15.62 6.86
CA GLY A 24 -13.16 -16.38 5.63
C GLY A 24 -13.02 -15.57 4.32
N TYR A 25 -12.67 -14.29 4.43
CA TYR A 25 -12.27 -13.45 3.32
C TYR A 25 -10.82 -12.99 3.56
N PRO A 26 -9.87 -13.35 2.68
CA PRO A 26 -8.50 -12.89 2.82
C PRO A 26 -8.44 -11.39 2.49
N THR A 27 -8.47 -10.56 3.53
CA THR A 27 -8.18 -9.13 3.38
C THR A 27 -6.67 -8.97 3.33
N LEU A 28 -6.20 -8.49 2.19
CA LEU A 28 -4.79 -8.24 1.97
C LEU A 28 -4.48 -6.84 2.47
N TYR A 29 -3.68 -6.79 3.53
CA TYR A 29 -3.08 -5.57 4.04
C TYR A 29 -1.61 -5.59 3.66
N GLY A 30 -1.05 -4.45 3.34
CA GLY A 30 0.38 -4.35 3.11
C GLY A 30 0.86 -2.97 3.48
N TYR A 31 2.17 -2.84 3.54
CA TYR A 31 2.81 -1.54 3.55
C TYR A 31 4.01 -1.57 2.62
N ALA A 32 4.25 -0.45 1.96
CA ALA A 32 5.41 -0.23 1.11
C ALA A 32 6.19 0.96 1.66
N THR A 33 7.50 0.84 1.72
CA THR A 33 8.39 1.92 2.14
C THR A 33 9.05 2.51 0.90
N PHE A 34 8.90 3.81 0.72
CA PHE A 34 9.54 4.57 -0.34
C PHE A 34 10.85 5.20 0.13
N SER A 35 11.76 5.37 -0.82
CA SER A 35 13.04 6.02 -0.58
C SER A 35 12.86 7.50 -0.25
N SER A 36 11.88 8.16 -0.88
CA SER A 36 11.59 9.57 -0.64
C SER A 36 10.12 9.82 -0.26
N PRO A 37 9.83 10.74 0.67
CA PRO A 37 8.47 11.13 1.02
C PRO A 37 7.70 11.73 -0.15
N ASN A 38 8.39 12.45 -1.04
CA ASN A 38 7.77 13.06 -2.22
C ASN A 38 7.18 12.01 -3.19
N GLU A 39 7.84 10.86 -3.32
CA GLU A 39 7.38 9.74 -4.16
C GLU A 39 6.15 9.07 -3.53
N ALA A 40 6.19 8.85 -2.21
CA ALA A 40 5.05 8.36 -1.45
C ALA A 40 3.84 9.30 -1.58
N SER A 41 4.04 10.62 -1.43
CA SER A 41 2.97 11.62 -1.58
C SER A 41 2.37 11.63 -2.98
N LYS A 42 3.19 11.51 -4.04
CA LYS A 42 2.70 11.40 -5.42
C LYS A 42 1.85 10.15 -5.61
N PHE A 43 2.30 9.01 -5.06
CA PHE A 43 1.56 7.77 -5.14
C PHE A 43 0.20 7.88 -4.41
N LEU A 44 0.19 8.46 -3.22
CA LEU A 44 -1.04 8.72 -2.45
C LEU A 44 -1.99 9.65 -3.20
N LEU A 45 -1.48 10.69 -3.87
CA LEU A 45 -2.27 11.59 -4.70
C LEU A 45 -2.81 10.94 -5.96
N SER A 46 -2.19 9.85 -6.43
CA SER A 46 -2.60 9.14 -7.64
C SER A 46 -3.93 8.40 -7.49
N GLY A 47 -4.49 8.33 -6.28
CA GLY A 47 -5.84 7.85 -6.02
C GLY A 47 -5.93 6.34 -5.81
N PRO A 48 -7.13 5.75 -5.85
CA PRO A 48 -7.29 4.31 -5.67
C PRO A 48 -6.65 3.57 -6.85
N HIS A 49 -5.75 2.64 -6.55
CA HIS A 49 -5.15 1.77 -7.57
C HIS A 49 -5.93 0.46 -7.64
N VAL A 50 -6.00 -0.12 -8.83
CA VAL A 50 -6.59 -1.46 -9.01
C VAL A 50 -5.44 -2.44 -9.23
N VAL A 51 -5.27 -3.37 -8.29
CA VAL A 51 -4.30 -4.46 -8.40
C VAL A 51 -5.08 -5.76 -8.45
N ASP A 52 -4.86 -6.56 -9.50
CA ASP A 52 -5.50 -7.87 -9.65
C ASP A 52 -7.05 -7.80 -9.70
N GLY A 53 -7.59 -6.72 -10.27
CA GLY A 53 -9.03 -6.47 -10.30
C GLY A 53 -9.65 -6.06 -8.96
N LYS A 54 -8.82 -5.83 -7.92
CA LYS A 54 -9.23 -5.33 -6.61
C LYS A 54 -8.76 -3.89 -6.43
N GLU A 55 -9.69 -3.04 -6.02
CA GLU A 55 -9.34 -1.68 -5.60
C GLU A 55 -8.56 -1.73 -4.28
N ILE A 56 -7.41 -1.07 -4.26
CA ILE A 56 -6.59 -0.88 -3.07
C ILE A 56 -6.66 0.58 -2.64
N SER A 57 -7.03 0.79 -1.39
CA SER A 57 -6.94 2.08 -0.72
C SER A 57 -5.55 2.21 -0.11
N ILE A 58 -4.84 3.28 -0.47
CA ILE A 58 -3.55 3.61 0.11
C ILE A 58 -3.78 4.64 1.22
N MET A 59 -3.07 4.47 2.33
CA MET A 59 -3.05 5.42 3.44
C MET A 59 -1.62 5.72 3.85
N THR A 60 -1.35 6.94 4.28
CA THR A 60 -0.08 7.29 4.93
C THR A 60 0.05 6.52 6.23
N LEU A 61 1.15 5.79 6.40
CA LEU A 61 1.50 5.24 7.70
C LEU A 61 2.33 6.29 8.42
N ASP A 62 1.96 6.65 9.66
CA ASP A 62 2.81 7.51 10.48
C ASP A 62 4.16 6.80 10.69
N GLU A 63 5.27 7.49 10.47
CA GLU A 63 6.62 6.92 10.59
C GLU A 63 6.91 6.38 12.00
N ARG A 64 6.12 6.78 13.02
CA ARG A 64 6.18 6.20 14.37
C ARG A 64 5.61 4.78 14.45
N GLN A 65 4.77 4.38 13.50
CA GLN A 65 4.12 3.07 13.42
C GLN A 65 4.76 2.15 12.39
N ALA A 66 5.70 2.66 11.58
CA ALA A 66 6.44 1.84 10.63
C ALA A 66 7.44 0.94 11.39
N PRO A 67 7.48 -0.37 11.11
CA PRO A 67 8.40 -1.29 11.78
C PRO A 67 9.88 -1.03 11.46
N GLU A 68 10.19 -0.18 10.47
CA GLU A 68 11.57 0.17 10.10
C GLU A 68 11.70 1.64 9.69
N LYS A 69 12.64 2.38 10.30
CA LYS A 69 12.90 3.81 10.05
C LYS A 69 13.77 4.04 8.81
N ILE A 70 13.47 3.39 7.70
CA ILE A 70 14.28 3.44 6.47
C ILE A 70 13.47 4.01 5.31
N GLY A 71 12.71 5.07 5.55
CA GLY A 71 11.96 5.81 4.53
C GLY A 71 10.47 6.00 4.86
N THR A 72 9.72 6.49 3.88
CA THR A 72 8.30 6.84 4.06
C THR A 72 7.42 5.65 3.78
N SER A 73 6.69 5.19 4.80
CA SER A 73 5.83 4.01 4.70
C SER A 73 4.40 4.37 4.32
N VAL A 74 3.84 3.68 3.34
CA VAL A 74 2.43 3.76 2.94
C VAL A 74 1.77 2.42 3.21
N ALA A 75 0.61 2.41 3.83
CA ALA A 75 -0.20 1.21 3.94
C ALA A 75 -1.12 1.08 2.74
N VAL A 76 -1.39 -0.16 2.34
CA VAL A 76 -2.40 -0.53 1.37
C VAL A 76 -3.38 -1.50 1.99
N SER A 77 -4.65 -1.30 1.68
CA SER A 77 -5.73 -2.19 2.07
C SER A 77 -6.61 -2.44 0.86
N SER A 78 -6.91 -3.70 0.57
CA SER A 78 -7.92 -4.01 -0.43
C SER A 78 -9.30 -3.77 0.18
N GLN A 79 -9.98 -2.69 -0.22
CA GLN A 79 -11.39 -2.50 0.11
C GLN A 79 -12.27 -3.14 -0.98
N LYS A 80 -13.35 -3.79 -0.57
CA LYS A 80 -14.35 -4.27 -1.51
C LYS A 80 -15.13 -3.06 -2.01
N SER A 81 -15.12 -2.81 -3.32
CA SER A 81 -16.18 -2.01 -3.94
C SER A 81 -17.52 -2.64 -3.55
N LYS A 82 -18.39 -1.88 -2.87
CA LYS A 82 -19.80 -2.25 -2.68
C LYS A 82 -20.39 -2.42 -4.08
N LYS A 83 -20.46 -3.65 -4.56
CA LYS A 83 -21.20 -3.99 -5.76
C LYS A 83 -22.68 -3.92 -5.37
N SER A 84 -23.33 -2.82 -5.76
CA SER A 84 -24.78 -2.68 -5.72
C SER A 84 -25.44 -3.57 -6.76
#